data_AF-W1YLU6-F1
#
_entry.id   AF-W1YLU6-F1
#
_cell.length_a   1.000
_cell.length_b   1.000
_cell.length_c   1.000
_cell.angle_alpha   90.00
_cell.angle_beta   90.00
_cell.angle_gamma   90.00
#
_symmetry.space_group_name_H-M   'P 1'
#
loop_
_entity.id
_entity.type
_entity.pdbx_description
1 polymer ?
#
loop_
_entity_poly.entity_id
_entity_poly.type
_entity_poly.pdbx_seq_one_letter_code
_entity_poly.pdbx_strand_id
1 'polypeptide(L)' 'LDYFKKPYQLDKNGDVSIGHFFQYHLGQEMMDKLIEPLLAGIYGGDIYKISLLSTFPHFIQVEQKYGNMVKGMMAAK' A
#
# COMPACT_ATOMS: atom_id res chain seq x y z
N LEU A 1 -16.13 3.29 -13.18
CA LEU A 1 -15.49 2.63 -12.01
C LEU A 1 -14.08 2.22 -12.40
N ASP A 2 -13.13 3.16 -12.37
CA ASP A 2 -11.72 2.83 -12.54
C ASP A 2 -11.18 2.27 -11.23
N TYR A 3 -11.49 1.00 -10.95
CA TYR A 3 -10.93 0.26 -9.81
C TYR A 3 -9.41 0.04 -9.95
N PHE A 4 -8.87 0.28 -11.13
CA PHE A 4 -7.48 0.04 -11.48
C PHE A 4 -6.70 1.35 -11.45
N LYS A 5 -6.39 1.80 -10.24
CA LYS A 5 -5.46 2.93 -10.07
C LYS A 5 -4.10 2.57 -10.65
N LYS A 6 -3.44 3.58 -11.23
CA LYS A 6 -2.08 3.44 -11.75
C LYS A 6 -1.11 3.13 -10.59
N PRO A 7 0.10 2.61 -10.87
CA PRO A 7 1.09 2.41 -9.84
C PRO A 7 1.35 3.69 -9.04
N TYR A 8 1.52 3.55 -7.73
CA TYR A 8 1.85 4.68 -6.88
C TYR A 8 3.21 5.25 -7.27
N GLN A 9 3.34 6.57 -7.24
CA GLN A 9 4.62 7.23 -7.51
C GLN A 9 5.53 7.09 -6.29
N LEU A 10 6.59 6.30 -6.44
CA LEU A 10 7.60 6.12 -5.40
C LEU A 10 8.53 7.33 -5.32
N ASP A 11 9.17 7.49 -4.17
CA ASP A 11 10.21 8.50 -3.98
C ASP A 11 11.51 8.16 -4.76
N LYS A 12 12.52 9.02 -4.63
CA LYS A 12 13.84 8.84 -5.27
C LYS A 12 14.56 7.53 -4.90
N ASN A 13 14.19 6.90 -3.78
CA ASN A 13 14.76 5.65 -3.30
C ASN A 13 13.89 4.45 -3.67
N GLY A 14 12.77 4.65 -4.38
CA GLY A 14 11.81 3.60 -4.68
C GLY A 14 10.95 3.22 -3.47
N ASP A 15 10.78 4.13 -2.50
CA ASP A 15 10.00 3.91 -1.29
C ASP A 15 8.75 4.78 -1.23
N VAL A 16 7.81 4.37 -0.38
CA VAL A 16 6.58 5.06 -0.04
C VAL A 16 6.18 4.66 1.37
N SER A 17 5.53 5.54 2.12
CA SER A 17 5.01 5.12 3.42
C SER A 17 3.83 4.16 3.27
N ILE A 18 3.65 3.26 4.24
CA ILE A 18 2.49 2.37 4.32
C ILE A 18 1.17 3.15 4.20
N GLY A 19 1.01 4.23 4.97
CA GLY A 19 -0.20 5.04 4.99
C GLY A 19 -0.55 5.61 3.62
N HIS A 20 0.37 6.34 2.98
CA HIS A 20 0.15 6.92 1.65
C HIS A 20 -0.17 5.86 0.58
N PHE A 21 0.50 4.71 0.62
CA PHE A 21 0.27 3.64 -0.36
C PHE A 21 -1.14 3.06 -0.22
N PHE A 22 -1.50 2.56 0.97
CA PHE A 22 -2.81 1.94 1.17
C PHE A 22 -3.97 2.93 1.07
N GLN A 23 -3.80 4.17 1.53
CA GLN A 23 -4.82 5.21 1.35
C GLN A 23 -5.07 5.50 -0.13
N TYR A 24 -4.02 5.52 -0.96
CA TYR A 24 -4.20 5.69 -2.40
C TYR A 24 -4.94 4.51 -3.03
N HIS A 25 -4.65 3.26 -2.67
CA HIS A 25 -5.30 2.11 -3.30
C HIS A 25 -6.69 1.79 -2.75
N LEU A 26 -6.88 1.91 -1.44
CA LEU A 26 -8.07 1.44 -0.73
C LEU A 26 -9.00 2.58 -0.29
N GLY A 27 -8.50 3.82 -0.24
CA GLY A 27 -9.26 4.98 0.22
C GLY A 27 -9.28 5.12 1.74
N GLN A 28 -9.77 6.27 2.20
CA GLN A 28 -9.76 6.64 3.63
C GLN A 28 -10.63 5.69 4.49
N GLU A 29 -11.80 5.27 4.00
CA GLU A 29 -12.69 4.43 4.81
C GLU A 29 -12.05 3.08 5.19
N MET A 30 -11.35 2.45 4.25
CA MET A 30 -10.61 1.21 4.48
C MET A 30 -9.39 1.45 5.37
N MET A 31 -8.79 2.64 5.25
CA MET A 31 -7.67 3.06 6.07
C MET A 31 -8.08 3.09 7.54
N ASP A 32 -9.15 3.81 7.86
CA ASP A 32 -9.62 4.01 9.25
C ASP A 32 -10.19 2.73 9.86
N LYS A 33 -10.91 1.92 9.06
CA LYS A 33 -11.63 0.74 9.58
C LYS A 33 -10.79 -0.54 9.65
N LEU A 34 -9.75 -0.66 8.83
CA LEU A 34 -9.00 -1.91 8.71
C LEU A 34 -7.49 -1.71 8.84
N ILE A 35 -6.90 -0.82 8.02
CA ILE A 35 -5.44 -0.73 7.92
C ILE A 35 -4.84 -0.11 9.19
N GLU A 36 -5.40 1.00 9.68
CA GLU A 36 -4.93 1.63 10.92
C GLU A 36 -5.06 0.70 12.13
N PRO A 37 -6.22 0.07 12.42
CA PRO A 37 -6.33 -0.90 13.51
C PRO A 37 -5.34 -2.07 13.41
N LEU A 38 -5.15 -2.63 12.20
CA LEU A 38 -4.25 -3.74 11.95
C LEU A 38 -2.79 -3.34 12.23
N LEU A 39 -2.36 -2.19 11.71
CA LEU A 39 -0.97 -1.73 11.83
C LEU A 39 -0.67 -1.15 13.20
N ALA A 40 -1.64 -0.54 13.88
CA ALA A 40 -1.50 -0.09 15.26
C ALA A 40 -1.10 -1.26 16.18
N GLY A 41 -1.65 -2.46 15.93
CA GLY A 41 -1.31 -3.67 16.69
C GLY A 41 0.08 -4.25 16.38
N ILE A 42 0.64 -4.02 15.19
CA ILE A 42 1.93 -4.60 14.77
C ILE A 42 3.09 -3.61 15.03
N TYR A 43 2.91 -2.35 14.63
CA TYR A 43 3.99 -1.36 14.59
C TYR A 43 3.85 -0.24 15.62
N GLY A 44 2.67 -0.03 16.21
CA GLY A 44 2.46 0.94 17.30
C GLY A 44 2.87 2.40 17.01
N GLY A 45 2.93 2.81 15.74
CA GLY A 45 3.48 4.11 15.33
C GLY A 45 2.76 4.74 14.13
N ASP A 46 3.24 5.93 13.74
CA ASP A 46 2.71 6.69 12.61
C ASP A 46 3.03 6.01 11.27
N ILE A 47 2.03 5.32 10.72
CA ILE A 47 2.07 4.58 9.46
C ILE A 47 2.44 5.44 8.24
N TYR A 48 2.33 6.77 8.31
CA TYR A 48 2.78 7.69 7.27
C TYR A 48 4.28 7.95 7.30
N LYS A 49 4.97 7.45 8.33
CA LYS A 49 6.43 7.51 8.48
C LYS A 49 7.10 6.15 8.36
N ILE A 50 6.32 5.06 8.25
CA ILE A 50 6.85 3.71 8.13
C ILE A 50 7.06 3.40 6.65
N SER A 51 8.29 3.04 6.29
CA SER A 51 8.69 2.61 4.95
C SER A 51 7.96 1.34 4.53
N LEU A 52 7.24 1.39 3.39
CA LEU A 52 6.64 0.20 2.79
C LEU A 52 7.71 -0.71 2.21
N LEU A 53 8.78 -0.16 1.63
CA LEU A 53 9.90 -0.94 1.10
C LEU A 53 10.59 -1.77 2.20
N SER A 54 10.72 -1.23 3.41
CA SER A 54 11.37 -1.91 4.53
C SER A 54 10.47 -2.91 5.27
N THR A 55 9.15 -2.84 5.07
CA THR A 55 8.17 -3.67 5.79
C THR A 55 7.51 -4.69 4.88
N PHE A 56 6.87 -4.22 3.80
CA PHE A 56 6.11 -5.03 2.86
C PHE A 56 6.51 -4.73 1.40
N PRO A 57 7.78 -4.94 1.02
CA PRO A 57 8.29 -4.62 -0.33
C PRO A 57 7.55 -5.35 -1.45
N HIS A 58 6.93 -6.49 -1.14
CA HIS A 58 6.22 -7.30 -2.11
C HIS A 58 5.02 -6.56 -2.73
N PHE A 59 4.34 -5.67 -2.01
CA PHE A 59 3.22 -4.90 -2.59
C PHE A 59 3.69 -3.97 -3.72
N ILE A 60 4.86 -3.36 -3.57
CA ILE A 60 5.48 -2.53 -4.62
C ILE A 60 5.78 -3.40 -5.84
N GLN A 61 6.38 -4.58 -5.64
CA GLN A 61 6.72 -5.51 -6.72
C GLN A 61 5.48 -6.00 -7.48
N VAL A 62 4.44 -6.38 -6.73
CA VAL A 62 3.16 -6.85 -7.28
C VAL A 62 2.52 -5.73 -8.09
N GLU A 63 2.45 -4.52 -7.53
CA GLU A 63 1.91 -3.39 -8.27
C GLU A 63 2.68 -3.10 -9.55
N GLN A 64 4.01 -3.04 -9.50
CA GLN A 64 4.85 -2.79 -10.67
C GLN A 64 4.70 -3.88 -11.73
N LYS A 65 4.59 -5.15 -11.30
CA LYS A 65 4.44 -6.29 -12.20
C LYS A 65 3.09 -6.32 -12.91
N TYR A 66 2.00 -6.02 -12.20
CA TYR A 66 0.63 -6.15 -12.72
C TYR A 66 0.01 -4.81 -13.18
N GLY A 67 0.74 -3.70 -13.02
CA GLY A 67 0.31 -2.35 -13.37
C GLY A 67 -0.74 -1.76 -12.42
N ASN A 68 -1.21 -2.53 -11.43
CA ASN A 68 -1.92 -2.03 -10.26
C ASN A 68 -1.90 -3.08 -9.13
N MET A 69 -2.02 -2.60 -7.88
CA MET A 69 -2.01 -3.45 -6.69
C MET A 69 -3.15 -4.49 -6.66
N VAL A 70 -4.40 -4.10 -6.96
CA VAL A 70 -5.58 -4.97 -6.77
C VAL A 70 -5.61 -6.16 -7.73
N LYS A 71 -5.29 -5.94 -9.01
CA LYS A 71 -5.09 -7.01 -10.02
C LYS A 71 -3.96 -7.92 -9.60
N GLY A 72 -2.88 -7.37 -9.08
CA GLY A 72 -1.77 -8.15 -8.60
C GLY A 72 -2.16 -9.07 -7.43
N MET A 73 -2.95 -8.57 -6.48
CA MET A 73 -3.51 -9.40 -5.40
C MET A 73 -4.48 -10.47 -5.93
N MET A 74 -5.31 -10.16 -6.93
CA MET A 74 -6.21 -11.16 -7.55
C MET A 74 -5.46 -12.21 -8.37
N ALA A 75 -4.37 -11.83 -9.03
CA ALA A 75 -3.54 -12.72 -9.85
C ALA A 75 -2.57 -13.57 -9.03
N ALA A 76 -2.32 -13.20 -7.77
CA ALA A 76 -1.53 -13.98 -6.81
C ALA A 76 -2.34 -15.13 -6.17
N LYS A 77 -3.56 -15.39 -6.65
CA LYS A 77 -4.42 -16.50 -6.23
C LYS A 77 -4.00 -17.83 -6.84
#